data_AF-A0A7X6SRW0-F1
#
_entry.id   AF-A0A7X6SRW0-F1
#
_cell.length_a   1.000
_cell.length_b   1.000
_cell.length_c   1.000
_cell.angle_alpha   90.00
_cell.angle_beta   90.00
_cell.angle_gamma   90.00
#
_symmetry.space_group_name_H-M   'P 1'
#
loop_
_entity.id
_entity.type
_entity.pdbx_description
1 polymer ?
#
loop_
_entity_poly.entity_id
_entity_poly.type
_entity_poly.pdbx_seq_one_letter_code
_entity_poly.pdbx_strand_id
1 'polypeptide(L)' 'MRIKIINKSKHKLPEYSTVASAGMDLRACLDEDIILAPGRRVLVPTGLYVEIPRGYEAQIRPRSGL' A
#
# COMPACT_ATOMS: atom_id res chain seq x y z
N MET A 1 -9.27 -11.42 11.14
CA MET A 1 -7.85 -11.39 11.54
C MET A 1 -7.54 -10.02 12.11
N ARG A 2 -6.79 -9.92 13.21
CA ARG A 2 -6.31 -8.62 13.73
C ARG A 2 -4.85 -8.47 13.35
N ILE A 3 -4.51 -7.35 12.70
CA ILE A 3 -3.14 -7.00 12.29
C ILE A 3 -2.80 -5.69 12.99
N LYS A 4 -1.61 -5.60 13.60
CA LYS A 4 -1.13 -4.32 14.13
C LYS A 4 -0.48 -3.53 13.00
N ILE A 5 -0.91 -2.28 12.88
CA ILE A 5 -0.42 -1.37 11.86
C ILE A 5 -0.04 -0.05 12.52
N ILE A 6 1.16 0.44 12.23
CA ILE A 6 1.55 1.82 12.48
C ILE A 6 1.38 2.59 11.18
N ASN A 7 0.56 3.63 11.19
CA ASN A 7 0.35 4.51 10.06
C ASN A 7 1.00 5.88 10.32
N LYS A 8 2.06 6.18 9.57
CA LYS A 8 2.73 7.48 9.57
C LYS A 8 2.33 8.36 8.38
N SER A 9 1.41 7.90 7.54
CA SER A 9 0.90 8.69 6.41
C SER A 9 -0.23 9.63 6.84
N LYS A 10 -0.59 10.55 5.95
CA LYS A 10 -1.76 11.45 6.09
C LYS A 10 -3.07 10.78 5.63
N HIS A 11 -3.01 9.51 5.19
CA HIS A 11 -4.14 8.78 4.63
C HIS A 11 -4.80 7.88 5.67
N LYS A 12 -6.07 7.52 5.43
CA LYS A 12 -6.72 6.42 6.15
C LYS A 12 -6.02 5.09 5.88
N LEU A 13 -6.19 4.12 6.77
CA LEU A 13 -5.71 2.75 6.54
C LEU A 13 -6.34 2.15 5.27
N PRO A 14 -5.61 1.28 4.55
CA PRO A 14 -6.17 0.52 3.44
C PRO A 14 -7.39 -0.29 3.88
N GLU A 15 -8.38 -0.38 3.01
CA GLU A 15 -9.59 -1.15 3.23
C GLU A 15 -10.00 -1.86 1.95
N TYR A 16 -10.77 -2.93 2.10
CA TYR A 16 -11.39 -3.61 0.98
C TYR A 16 -12.62 -2.81 0.55
N SER A 17 -12.63 -2.34 -0.70
CA SER A 17 -13.72 -1.51 -1.22
C SER A 17 -15.08 -2.22 -1.24
N THR A 18 -15.07 -3.55 -1.41
CA THR A 18 -16.26 -4.39 -1.36
C THR A 18 -15.95 -5.70 -0.63
N VAL A 19 -16.99 -6.43 -0.23
CA VAL A 19 -16.86 -7.73 0.45
C VAL A 19 -16.10 -8.78 -0.37
N ALA A 20 -16.13 -8.68 -1.70
CA ALA A 20 -15.49 -9.63 -2.62
C ALA A 20 -14.14 -9.12 -3.17
N SER A 21 -13.64 -7.99 -2.67
CA SER A 21 -12.37 -7.43 -3.13
C SER A 21 -11.21 -8.35 -2.72
N ALA A 22 -10.34 -8.71 -3.68
CA ALA A 22 -9.20 -9.60 -3.44
C ALA A 22 -8.00 -8.90 -2.77
N GLY A 23 -7.93 -7.57 -2.86
CA GLY A 23 -6.86 -6.75 -2.31
C GLY A 23 -7.34 -5.38 -1.86
N MET A 24 -6.44 -4.62 -1.24
CA MET A 24 -6.68 -3.25 -0.78
C MET A 24 -5.72 -2.32 -1.52
N ASP A 25 -6.21 -1.14 -1.92
CA ASP A 25 -5.36 -0.14 -2.56
C ASP A 25 -4.41 0.51 -1.54
N LEU A 26 -3.14 0.64 -1.90
CA LEU A 26 -2.13 1.38 -1.14
C LEU A 26 -1.97 2.79 -1.73
N ARG A 27 -1.76 3.77 -0.86
CA ARG A 27 -1.61 5.18 -1.24
C ARG A 27 -0.18 5.64 -1.07
N ALA A 28 0.29 6.47 -2.00
CA ALA A 28 1.58 7.13 -1.91
C ALA A 28 1.60 8.11 -0.71
N CYS A 29 2.62 8.00 0.13
CA CYS A 29 2.87 8.88 1.27
C CYS A 29 4.01 9.85 0.92
N LEU A 30 3.70 10.85 0.11
CA LEU A 30 4.65 11.84 -0.40
C LEU A 30 4.29 13.22 0.13
N ASP A 31 5.31 14.05 0.38
CA ASP A 31 5.12 15.47 0.65
C ASP A 31 5.16 16.30 -0.64
N GLU A 32 5.83 15.82 -1.68
CA GLU A 32 5.96 16.45 -2.99
C GLU A 32 5.78 15.41 -4.12
N ASP A 33 5.47 15.89 -5.32
CA ASP A 33 5.25 15.04 -6.49
C ASP A 33 6.55 14.35 -6.96
N ILE A 34 6.42 13.13 -7.47
CA ILE A 34 7.52 12.41 -8.13
C ILE A 34 7.26 12.39 -9.63
N ILE A 35 8.19 12.92 -10.42
CA ILE A 35 8.19 12.79 -11.88
C ILE A 35 8.96 11.52 -12.27
N LEU A 36 8.27 10.54 -12.84
CA LEU A 36 8.87 9.28 -13.29
C LEU A 36 9.10 9.27 -14.80
N ALA A 37 10.36 9.41 -15.22
CA ALA A 37 10.72 9.34 -16.65
C ALA A 37 10.62 7.91 -17.22
N PRO A 38 10.44 7.75 -18.55
CA PRO A 38 10.36 6.44 -19.20
C PRO A 38 11.52 5.50 -18.82
N GLY A 39 11.21 4.24 -18.50
CA GLY A 39 12.18 3.20 -18.13
C GLY A 39 12.80 3.35 -16.74
N ARG A 40 12.45 4.40 -15.99
CA ARG A 40 12.92 4.59 -14.60
C ARG A 40 12.08 3.82 -13.60
N ARG A 41 12.64 3.63 -12.41
CA ARG A 41 12.03 2.95 -11.28
C ARG A 41 12.23 3.80 -10.04
N VAL A 42 11.23 3.85 -9.17
CA VAL A 42 11.29 4.56 -7.89
C VAL A 42 10.56 3.73 -6.84
N LEU A 43 11.05 3.78 -5.61
CA LEU A 43 10.32 3.24 -4.46
C LEU A 43 9.40 4.34 -3.94
N VAL A 44 8.09 4.07 -3.96
CA VAL A 44 7.09 5.00 -3.42
C VAL A 44 6.73 4.56 -2.00
N PRO A 45 7.01 5.37 -0.97
CA PRO A 45 6.68 5.03 0.40
C PRO A 45 5.16 5.02 0.62
N THR A 46 4.67 4.10 1.45
CA THR A 46 3.26 4.05 1.87
C THR A 46 3.03 4.67 3.24
N GLY A 47 4.09 4.82 4.05
CA GLY A 47 3.99 5.25 5.45
C GLY A 47 3.38 4.19 6.38
N LEU A 48 3.18 2.96 5.91
CA LEU A 48 2.59 1.87 6.68
C LEU A 48 3.64 0.87 7.14
N TYR A 49 3.57 0.47 8.41
CA TYR A 49 4.37 -0.60 8.99
C TYR A 49 3.41 -1.66 9.53
N VAL A 50 3.54 -2.89 9.05
CA VAL A 50 2.55 -3.94 9.26
C VAL A 50 3.20 -5.16 9.92
N GLU A 51 2.64 -5.59 11.05
CA GLU A 51 3.05 -6.82 11.74
C GLU A 51 2.26 -8.01 11.19
N ILE A 52 2.79 -8.67 10.16
CA ILE A 52 2.14 -9.84 9.56
C ILE A 52 2.29 -11.05 10.49
N PRO A 53 1.18 -11.69 10.90
CA PRO A 53 1.23 -12.85 11.78
C PRO A 53 1.88 -14.06 11.10
N ARG A 54 2.49 -14.94 11.89
CA ARG A 54 3.08 -16.19 11.40
C ARG A 54 2.05 -17.02 10.63
N GLY A 55 2.46 -17.59 9.50
CA GLY A 55 1.61 -18.40 8.62
C GLY A 55 0.87 -17.61 7.55
N TYR A 56 1.10 -16.29 7.48
CA TYR A 56 0.52 -15.40 6.48
C TYR A 56 1.60 -14.60 5.77
N GLU A 57 1.24 -14.04 4.63
CA GLU A 57 2.05 -13.07 3.90
C GLU A 57 1.17 -11.93 3.39
N ALA A 58 1.82 -10.80 3.07
CA ALA A 58 1.21 -9.73 2.29
C ALA A 58 1.89 -9.70 0.92
N GLN A 59 1.09 -9.74 -0.14
CA GLN A 59 1.60 -9.64 -1.51
C GLN A 59 1.33 -8.24 -2.06
N ILE A 60 2.39 -7.57 -2.49
CA ILE A 60 2.28 -6.30 -3.23
C ILE A 60 2.14 -6.64 -4.71
N ARG A 61 1.01 -6.26 -5.31
CA ARG A 61 0.68 -6.54 -6.71
C ARG A 61 0.41 -5.25 -7.48
N PRO A 62 0.68 -5.20 -8.79
CA PRO A 62 0.34 -4.03 -9.61
C PRO A 62 -1.16 -3.77 -9.67
N ARG A 63 -1.55 -2.51 -9.79
CA ARG A 63 -2.93 -2.12 -10.16
C ARG A 63 -3.06 -2.25 -11.68
N SER A 64 -4.15 -2.85 -12.14
CA SER A 64 -4.36 -3.12 -13.57
C SER A 64 -4.62 -1.88 -14.43
N GLY A 65 -5.05 -0.78 -13.82
CA GLY A 65 -5.44 0.45 -14.53
C GLY A 65 -4.39 1.56 -14.56
N LEU A 66 -3.17 1.31 -14.08
CA LEU A 66 -2.06 2.27 -14.10
C LEU A 66 -1.05 1.94 -15.19
#